data_AF-A0A077KNM1-F1
#
_entry.id   AF-A0A077KNM1-F1
#
_cell.length_a   1.000
_cell.length_b   1.000
_cell.length_c   1.000
_cell.angle_alpha   90.00
_cell.angle_beta   90.00
_cell.angle_gamma   90.00
#
_symmetry.space_group_name_H-M   'P 1'
#
loop_
_entity.id
_entity.type
_entity.pdbx_description
1 polymer ?
#
loop_
_entity_poly.entity_id
_entity_poly.type
_entity_poly.pdbx_seq_one_letter_code
_entity_poly.pdbx_strand_id
1 'polypeptide(L)' 'MTSIQTDTIIQQWINEGIKLSSPATAHSIKATEEIIDFQFPDDFKIFYLKLNGFADWKRVWSVI' A
#
# COMPACT_ATOMS: atom_id res chain seq x y z
N MET A 1 8.59 1.17 -19.45
CA MET A 1 8.14 1.49 -18.08
C MET A 1 9.22 1.04 -17.12
N THR A 2 9.85 1.97 -16.43
CA THR A 2 10.89 1.68 -15.43
C THR A 2 10.29 0.79 -14.37
N SER A 3 10.77 -0.44 -14.28
CA SER A 3 10.57 -1.29 -13.10
C SER A 3 10.98 -0.45 -11.90
N ILE A 4 10.00 0.11 -11.19
CA ILE A 4 10.23 0.58 -9.84
C ILE A 4 10.81 -0.64 -9.16
N GLN A 5 11.98 -0.50 -8.57
CA GLN A 5 12.57 -1.55 -7.77
C GLN A 5 11.77 -1.67 -6.46
N THR A 6 10.46 -1.93 -6.57
CA THR A 6 9.49 -1.98 -5.48
C THR A 6 9.96 -2.99 -4.46
N ASP A 7 10.49 -4.12 -4.91
CA ASP A 7 11.06 -5.11 -4.02
C ASP A 7 12.33 -4.57 -3.33
N THR A 8 13.24 -3.89 -4.04
CA THR A 8 14.44 -3.28 -3.45
C THR A 8 14.08 -2.26 -2.37
N ILE A 9 13.15 -1.33 -2.63
CA ILE A 9 12.80 -0.30 -1.65
C ILE A 9 12.02 -0.87 -0.46
N ILE A 10 11.14 -1.85 -0.68
CA ILE A 10 10.45 -2.58 0.39
C ILE A 10 11.48 -3.28 1.28
N GLN A 11 12.46 -3.96 0.69
CA GLN A 11 13.53 -4.63 1.44
C GLN A 11 14.42 -3.61 2.19
N GLN A 12 14.73 -2.48 1.57
CA GLN A 12 15.47 -1.41 2.24
C GLN A 12 14.72 -0.93 3.50
N TRP A 13 13.42 -0.64 3.40
CA TRP A 13 12.61 -0.23 4.55
C TRP A 13 12.56 -1.29 5.66
N ILE A 14 12.43 -2.57 5.29
CA ILE A 14 12.49 -3.68 6.24
C ILE A 14 13.85 -3.70 6.97
N ASN A 15 14.95 -3.51 6.24
CA ASN A 15 16.30 -3.47 6.80
C ASN A 15 16.56 -2.25 7.69
N GLU A 16 15.90 -1.13 7.40
CA GLU A 16 15.90 0.09 8.23
C GLU A 16 15.00 -0.04 9.47
N GLY A 17 14.30 -1.17 9.64
CA GLY A 17 13.41 -1.43 10.77
C GLY A 17 12.07 -0.69 10.67
N ILE A 18 11.73 -0.16 9.49
CA ILE A 18 10.44 0.50 9.25
C ILE A 18 9.35 -0.57 9.21
N LYS A 19 8.31 -0.41 10.04
CA LYS A 19 7.20 -1.36 10.08
C LYS A 19 6.26 -1.13 8.90
N LEU A 20 6.08 -2.18 8.12
CA LEU A 20 5.26 -2.22 6.94
C LEU A 20 3.95 -2.96 7.21
N SER A 21 2.85 -2.50 6.62
CA SER A 21 1.57 -3.20 6.63
C SER A 21 1.60 -4.38 5.66
N SER A 22 0.86 -5.45 5.97
CA SER A 22 0.68 -6.56 5.05
C SER A 22 0.13 -6.07 3.69
N PRO A 23 0.47 -6.75 2.58
CA PRO A 23 -0.05 -6.38 1.27
C PRO A 23 -1.58 -6.29 1.24
N ALA A 24 -2.10 -5.38 0.42
CA ALA A 24 -3.53 -5.32 0.16
C ALA A 24 -3.97 -6.55 -0.66
N THR A 25 -5.24 -6.89 -0.56
CA THR A 25 -5.85 -7.91 -1.43
C THR A 25 -6.47 -7.25 -2.65
N ALA A 26 -6.57 -7.99 -3.76
CA ALA A 26 -7.32 -7.51 -4.93
C ALA A 26 -8.78 -7.16 -4.57
N HIS A 27 -9.39 -7.92 -3.65
CA HIS A 27 -10.74 -7.64 -3.16
C HIS A 27 -10.82 -6.31 -2.40
N SER A 28 -9.90 -6.03 -1.48
CA SER A 28 -9.88 -4.76 -0.73
C SER A 28 -9.59 -3.54 -1.62
N ILE A 29 -8.75 -3.71 -2.64
CA ILE A 29 -8.49 -2.65 -3.63
C ILE A 29 -9.78 -2.34 -4.39
N LYS A 30 -10.44 -3.36 -4.95
CA LYS A 30 -11.71 -3.20 -5.69
C LYS A 30 -12.81 -2.58 -4.83
N ALA A 31 -12.97 -3.06 -3.60
CA ALA A 31 -13.95 -2.50 -2.66
C ALA A 31 -13.67 -1.02 -2.36
N THR A 32 -12.39 -0.63 -2.27
CA THR A 32 -12.02 0.78 -2.07
C THR A 32 -12.38 1.61 -3.30
N GLU A 33 -12.02 1.16 -4.51
CA GLU A 33 -12.38 1.82 -5.78
C GLU A 33 -13.88 2.09 -5.91
N GLU A 34 -14.71 1.12 -5.51
CA GLU A 34 -16.17 1.24 -5.48
C GLU A 34 -16.66 2.26 -4.45
N ILE A 35 -16.06 2.32 -3.25
CA ILE A 35 -16.43 3.26 -2.19
C ILE A 35 -16.13 4.71 -2.59
N ILE A 36 -15.00 4.94 -3.26
CA ILE A 36 -14.53 6.29 -3.61
C ILE A 36 -14.89 6.73 -5.04
N ASP A 37 -15.59 5.88 -5.80
CA ASP A 37 -15.95 6.07 -7.21
C ASP A 37 -14.75 6.48 -8.08
N PHE A 38 -13.63 5.77 -7.90
CA PHE A 38 -12.37 6.04 -8.60
C PHE A 38 -11.63 4.74 -8.91
N GLN A 39 -11.10 4.62 -10.13
CA GLN A 39 -10.29 3.48 -10.55
C GLN A 39 -8.80 3.78 -10.37
N PHE A 40 -8.10 2.97 -9.60
CA PHE A 40 -6.67 3.13 -9.40
C PHE A 40 -5.89 2.70 -10.65
N PRO A 41 -4.82 3.43 -11.00
CA PRO A 41 -3.85 3.02 -12.00
C PRO A 41 -3.27 1.62 -11.72
N ASP A 42 -2.90 0.89 -12.77
CA ASP A 42 -2.40 -0.49 -12.63
C ASP A 42 -1.10 -0.58 -11.83
N ASP A 43 -0.20 0.39 -11.98
CA ASP A 43 1.05 0.48 -11.20
C ASP A 43 0.79 0.72 -9.71
N PHE A 44 -0.21 1.56 -9.38
CA PHE A 44 -0.68 1.73 -8.00
C PHE A 44 -1.17 0.41 -7.40
N LYS A 45 -2.02 -0.33 -8.14
CA LYS A 45 -2.54 -1.63 -7.69
C LYS A 45 -1.41 -2.64 -7.51
N ILE A 46 -0.48 -2.73 -8.45
CA ILE A 46 0.71 -3.59 -8.36
C ILE A 46 1.54 -3.28 -7.11
N PHE A 47 1.72 -2.00 -6.78
CA PHE A 47 2.43 -1.60 -5.57
C PHE A 47 1.68 -2.02 -4.30
N TYR A 48 0.38 -1.74 -4.21
CA TYR A 48 -0.43 -2.07 -3.03
C TYR A 48 -0.61 -3.56 -2.80
N LEU A 49 -0.55 -4.37 -3.87
CA LEU A 49 -0.49 -5.83 -3.79
C LEU A 49 0.85 -6.36 -3.22
N LYS A 50 1.86 -5.51 -3.06
CA LYS A 50 3.13 -5.83 -2.39
C LYS A 50 3.24 -5.21 -0.99
N LEU A 51 2.61 -4.07 -0.75
CA LEU A 51 2.71 -3.31 0.49
C LEU A 51 1.51 -2.37 0.67
N ASN A 52 0.76 -2.50 1.77
CA ASN A 52 -0.36 -1.61 2.08
C ASN A 52 0.03 -0.42 2.99
N GLY A 53 1.14 0.24 2.66
CA GLY A 53 1.68 1.36 3.43
C GLY A 53 2.41 0.98 4.73
N PHE A 54 2.64 1.98 5.59
CA PHE A 54 3.40 1.84 6.84
C PHE A 54 2.50 1.51 8.02
N ALA A 55 2.88 0.52 8.83
CA ALA A 55 2.07 0.05 9.96
C ALA A 55 1.99 1.08 11.10
N ASP A 56 3.05 1.87 11.30
CA ASP A 56 3.09 2.90 12.34
C ASP A 56 2.33 4.18 11.92
N TRP A 57 1.80 4.26 10.69
CA TRP A 57 0.90 5.34 10.23
C TRP A 57 -0.52 5.21 10.80
N LYS A 58 -0.70 4.83 12.07
CA LYS A 58 -2.00 4.93 12.73
C LYS A 58 -2.41 6.40 12.81
N ARG A 59 -3.15 6.86 11.79
CA ARG A 59 -3.89 8.11 11.82
C ARG A 59 -4.90 7.99 12.95
N VAL A 60 -4.71 8.81 13.98
CA VAL A 60 -5.62 8.95 15.11
C VAL A 60 -6.95 9.49 14.57
N TRP A 61 -7.89 8.60 14.28
CA TRP A 61 -9.31 8.96 14.07
C TRP A 61 -10.14 8.62 15.31
N SER A 62 -9.60 8.89 16.51
CA SER A 62 -10.33 8.70 17.77
C SER A 62 -10.89 10.00 18.34
N VAL A 63 -11.04 11.06 17.53
CA VAL A 63 -11.71 12.30 17.95
C VAL A 63 -12.45 12.93 16.77
N ILE A 64 -13.53 12.30 16.29
CA ILE A 64 -14.72 12.97 15.74
C ILE A 64 -15.94 12.12 16.08
#